data_AF-A0A560H4A1-F1
#
_entry.id   AF-A0A560H4A1-F1
#
_cell.length_a   1.000
_cell.length_b   1.000
_cell.length_c   1.000
_cell.angle_alpha   90.00
_cell.angle_beta   90.00
_cell.angle_gamma   90.00
#
_symmetry.space_group_name_H-M   'P 1'
#
loop_
_entity.id
_entity.type
_entity.pdbx_description
1 polymer ?
#
loop_
_entity_poly.entity_id
_entity_poly.type
_entity_poly.pdbx_seq_one_letter_code
_entity_poly.pdbx_strand_id
1 'polypeptide(L)' 'MRRPLPFSPGQGYPAGKKISYECLSCSDTVPSMPAHFAECRCGNITVDSSSGRAYIRRPEEMRIYQTQ' A
#
# COMPACT_ATOMS: atom_id res chain seq x y z
N MET A 1 -3.52 -16.70 4.71
CA MET A 1 -2.07 -16.48 5.02
C MET A 1 -1.61 -15.21 4.32
N ARG A 2 -0.74 -14.39 4.95
CA ARG A 2 -0.18 -13.17 4.33
C ARG A 2 1.15 -13.52 3.64
N ARG A 3 1.26 -13.27 2.34
CA ARG A 3 2.50 -13.48 1.57
C ARG A 3 3.16 -12.13 1.29
N PRO A 4 4.42 -11.88 1.72
CA PRO A 4 5.13 -10.66 1.35
C PRO A 4 5.39 -10.64 -0.16
N LEU A 5 5.28 -9.46 -0.77
CA LEU A 5 5.58 -9.23 -2.18
C LEU A 5 6.86 -8.39 -2.33
N PRO A 6 7.74 -8.72 -3.30
CA PRO A 6 8.88 -7.87 -3.60
C PRO A 6 8.41 -6.51 -4.15
N PHE A 7 9.10 -5.45 -3.76
CA PHE A 7 8.90 -4.10 -4.28
C PHE A 7 10.17 -3.65 -4.99
N SER A 8 10.03 -3.22 -6.25
CA SER A 8 11.12 -2.67 -7.06
C SER A 8 10.75 -1.25 -7.50
N PRO A 9 11.47 -0.21 -7.02
CA PRO A 9 11.24 1.17 -7.46
C PRO A 9 11.57 1.28 -8.95
N GLY A 10 10.53 1.24 -9.80
CA GLY A 10 10.64 1.24 -11.26
C GLY A 10 9.48 0.53 -11.97
N GLN A 11 8.85 -0.46 -11.31
CA GLN A 11 7.67 -1.16 -11.84
C GLN A 11 6.34 -0.65 -11.26
N GLY A 12 6.38 0.41 -10.44
CA GLY A 12 5.23 0.91 -9.70
C GLY A 12 4.92 0.05 -8.47
N TYR A 13 3.84 0.42 -7.77
CA TYR A 13 3.40 -0.29 -6.57
C TYR A 13 2.38 -1.38 -6.94
N PRO A 14 2.62 -2.65 -6.57
CA PRO A 14 1.65 -3.73 -6.79
C PRO A 14 0.28 -3.36 -6.24
N ALA A 15 -0.77 -3.49 -7.06
CA ALA A 15 -2.15 -3.17 -6.69
C ALA A 15 -3.11 -4.28 -7.07
N GLY A 16 -4.13 -4.52 -6.23
CA GLY A 16 -5.12 -5.57 -6.46
C GLY A 16 -6.06 -5.77 -5.28
N LYS A 17 -7.21 -6.41 -5.51
CA LYS A 17 -8.24 -6.71 -4.48
C LYS A 17 -7.71 -7.48 -3.26
N LYS A 18 -6.58 -8.16 -3.41
CA LYS A 18 -5.93 -9.01 -2.40
C LYS A 18 -4.60 -8.45 -1.92
N ILE A 19 -4.25 -7.21 -2.29
CA ILE A 19 -2.97 -6.59 -1.94
C ILE A 19 -3.22 -5.44 -0.96
N SER A 20 -2.38 -5.36 0.06
CA SER A 20 -2.39 -4.29 1.05
C SER A 20 -0.97 -3.85 1.38
N TYR A 21 -0.84 -2.59 1.77
CA TYR A 21 0.39 -1.98 2.23
C TYR A 21 0.33 -1.82 3.75
N GLU A 22 1.37 -2.25 4.45
CA GLU A 22 1.56 -1.97 5.87
C GLU A 22 2.56 -0.83 6.02
N CYS A 23 2.19 0.19 6.79
CA CYS A 23 3.08 1.26 7.17
C CYS A 23 3.85 0.86 8.43
N LEU A 24 5.18 0.74 8.34
CA LEU A 24 6.03 0.36 9.47
C LEU A 24 6.14 1.48 10.52
N SER A 25 5.94 2.75 10.16
CA SER A 25 6.01 3.87 11.11
C SER A 25 4.77 4.01 12.01
N CYS A 26 3.57 3.60 11.56
CA CYS A 26 2.36 3.68 12.37
C CYS A 26 1.60 2.36 12.52
N SER A 27 2.16 1.27 12.00
CA SER A 27 1.62 -0.11 12.00
C SER A 27 0.23 -0.23 11.37
N ASP A 28 -0.17 0.74 10.56
CA ASP A 28 -1.49 0.78 9.93
C ASP A 28 -1.47 0.05 8.58
N THR A 29 -2.60 -0.51 8.18
CA THR A 29 -2.74 -1.28 6.95
C THR A 29 -3.69 -0.60 5.99
N VAL A 30 -3.18 -0.24 4.81
CA VAL A 30 -3.92 0.43 3.75
C VAL A 30 -4.16 -0.56 2.59
N PRO A 31 -5.40 -0.80 2.16
CA PRO A 31 -5.66 -1.62 0.98
C PRO A 31 -5.08 -0.95 -0.27
N SER A 32 -4.50 -1.72 -1.19
CA SER A 32 -3.95 -1.18 -2.44
C SER A 32 -5.02 -0.79 -3.47
N MET A 33 -6.25 -1.26 -3.27
CA MET A 33 -7.43 -0.88 -4.04
C MET A 33 -8.61 -0.63 -3.07
N PRO A 34 -8.63 0.52 -2.36
CA PRO A 34 -9.81 0.94 -1.62
C PRO A 34 -10.97 1.23 -2.56
N ALA A 35 -12.19 1.36 -2.04
CA ALA A 35 -13.35 1.73 -2.85
C ALA A 35 -13.19 3.13 -3.50
N HIS A 36 -12.61 4.09 -2.77
CA HIS A 36 -12.37 5.43 -3.27
C HIS A 36 -10.98 5.94 -2.88
N PHE A 37 -10.75 6.03 -1.57
CA PHE A 37 -9.53 6.58 -0.99
C PHE A 37 -9.24 5.85 0.32
N ALA A 38 -7.97 5.63 0.62
CA ALA A 38 -7.51 5.21 1.94
C ALA A 38 -6.11 5.75 2.19
N GLU A 39 -5.84 6.12 3.44
CA GLU A 39 -4.52 6.54 3.88
C GLU A 39 -4.20 5.95 5.24
N CYS A 40 -2.92 5.82 5.55
CA CYS A 40 -2.50 5.44 6.90
C CYS A 40 -2.53 6.64 7.85
N ARG A 41 -2.64 6.39 9.15
CA ARG A 41 -2.69 7.43 10.21
C ARG A 41 -1.57 8.48 10.17
N CYS A 42 -0.37 8.14 9.70
CA CYS A 42 0.76 9.08 9.63
C CYS A 42 0.94 9.72 8.24
N GLY A 43 0.07 9.42 7.28
CA GLY A 43 0.11 9.97 5.92
C GLY A 43 1.33 9.51 5.11
N ASN A 44 2.01 8.42 5.52
CA ASN A 44 3.09 7.83 4.73
C ASN A 44 2.56 7.20 3.44
N ILE A 45 1.43 6.50 3.53
CA ILE A 45 0.81 5.73 2.45
C ILE A 45 -0.57 6.33 2.19
N THR A 46 -0.81 6.75 0.96
CA THR A 46 -2.08 7.26 0.48
C THR A 46 -2.41 6.56 -0.83
N VAL A 47 -3.61 5.99 -0.93
CA VAL A 47 -4.11 5.32 -2.13
C VAL A 47 -5.44 5.97 -2.51
N ASP A 48 -5.47 6.56 -3.69
CA ASP A 48 -6.66 7.12 -4.31
C ASP A 48 -6.96 6.28 -5.55
N SER A 49 -7.84 5.28 -5.37
CA SER A 49 -8.22 4.37 -6.46
C SER A 49 -9.12 5.04 -7.48
N SER A 50 -9.83 6.12 -7.09
CA SER A 50 -10.70 6.87 -7.98
C SER A 50 -9.90 7.63 -9.04
N SER A 51 -8.69 8.08 -8.69
CA SER A 51 -7.76 8.70 -9.65
C SER A 51 -6.64 7.78 -10.12
N GLY A 52 -6.61 6.52 -9.68
CA GLY A 52 -5.57 5.56 -10.03
C GLY A 52 -4.19 5.92 -9.49
N ARG A 53 -4.10 6.63 -8.36
CA ARG A 53 -2.85 7.12 -7.78
C ARG A 53 -2.54 6.44 -6.46
N ALA A 54 -1.25 6.16 -6.24
CA ALA A 54 -0.72 5.81 -4.94
C ALA A 54 0.48 6.72 -4.64
N TYR A 55 0.51 7.28 -3.43
CA TYR A 55 1.58 8.14 -2.97
C TYR A 55 2.18 7.53 -1.70
N ILE A 56 3.48 7.27 -1.74
CA ILE A 56 4.24 6.68 -0.64
C ILE A 56 5.46 7.57 -0.38
N ARG A 57 5.49 8.20 0.79
CA ARG A 57 6.53 9.20 1.15
C ARG A 57 7.86 8.55 1.51
N ARG A 58 7.80 7.45 2.26
CA ARG A 58 8.93 6.66 2.76
C ARG A 58 8.70 5.18 2.39
N PRO A 59 9.06 4.77 1.16
CA PRO A 59 8.89 3.39 0.68
C PRO A 59 9.62 2.34 1.52
N GLU A 60 10.73 2.72 2.14
CA GLU A 60 11.52 1.91 3.07
C GLU A 60 10.76 1.58 4.37
N GLU A 61 9.76 2.39 4.72
CA GLU A 61 8.86 2.17 5.86
C GLU A 61 7.54 1.52 5.44
N MET A 62 7.55 0.77 4.34
CA MET A 62 6.38 0.05 3.84
C MET A 62 6.69 -1.43 3.65
N ARG A 63 5.69 -2.28 3.92
CA ARG A 63 5.68 -3.67 3.44
C ARG A 63 4.43 -3.94 2.62
N ILE A 64 4.58 -4.79 1.60
CA ILE A 64 3.48 -5.18 0.71
C ILE A 64 3.12 -6.63 1.01
N TYR A 65 1.82 -6.90 1.18
CA TYR A 65 1.33 -8.25 1.41
C TYR A 65 0.17 -8.59 0.49
N GLN A 66 0.12 -9.86 0.11
CA GLN A 66 -1.04 -10.46 -0.51
C GLN A 66 -1.79 -11.32 0.50
N THR A 67 -3.08 -11.07 0.67
CA THR A 67 -4.01 -11.94 1.40
C THR A 67 -4.65 -12.91 0.40
N GLN A 68 -4.31 -14.20 0.51
CA GLN A 68 -4.94 -15.25 -0.31
C GLN A 68 -6.36 -15.55 0.16
#